data_AF-A0A964T0I7-F1
#
_entry.id   AF-A0A964T0I7-F1
#
_cell.length_a   1.000
_cell.length_b   1.000
_cell.length_c   1.000
_cell.angle_alpha   90.00
_cell.angle_beta   90.00
_cell.angle_gamma   90.00
#
_symmetry.space_group_name_H-M   'P 1'
#
loop_
_entity.id
_entity.type
_entity.pdbx_description
1 polymer ?
#
loop_
_entity_poly.entity_id
_entity_poly.type
_entity_poly.pdbx_seq_one_letter_code
_entity_poly.pdbx_strand_id
1 'polypeptide(L)' 'MRPDTSHWHSSVSYDYVDGLIASDLAWEWLRRNTNYQHDYFRSERRPTQSKDLTREVCERWGLRFPD' A
#
# COMPACT_ATOMS: atom_id res chain seq x y z
N MET A 1 17.46 -7.10 -4.88
CA MET A 1 17.56 -8.12 -3.81
C MET A 1 16.44 -9.12 -4.03
N ARG A 2 16.74 -10.43 -4.19
CA ARG A 2 15.69 -11.46 -4.28
C ARG A 2 15.24 -11.81 -2.86
N PRO A 3 13.94 -11.85 -2.58
CA PRO A 3 13.48 -12.32 -1.27
C PRO A 3 13.88 -13.79 -1.11
N ASP A 4 14.38 -14.15 0.07
CA ASP A 4 14.58 -15.55 0.42
C ASP A 4 13.20 -16.21 0.57
N THR A 5 12.97 -17.24 -0.22
CA THR A 5 11.68 -17.95 -0.28
C THR A 5 11.76 -19.34 0.34
N SER A 6 12.92 -19.72 0.91
CA SER A 6 13.14 -21.03 1.52
C SER A 6 12.16 -21.33 2.66
N HIS A 7 11.63 -20.28 3.30
CA HIS A 7 10.70 -20.34 4.42
C HIS A 7 9.22 -20.19 4.04
N TRP A 8 8.85 -20.39 2.76
CA TRP A 8 7.47 -20.22 2.29
C TRP A 8 6.43 -21.12 2.98
N HIS A 9 6.86 -22.24 3.59
CA HIS A 9 6.00 -23.19 4.31
C HIS A 9 5.96 -22.96 5.83
N SER A 10 6.79 -22.05 6.35
CA SER A 10 6.83 -21.74 7.78
C SER A 10 5.64 -20.87 8.14
N SER A 11 4.76 -21.33 9.03
CA SER A 11 3.62 -20.56 9.50
C SER A 11 4.05 -19.26 10.18
N VAL A 12 5.19 -19.28 10.89
CA VAL A 12 5.76 -18.12 11.60
C VAL A 12 6.04 -16.94 10.65
N SER A 13 6.30 -17.23 9.35
CA SER A 13 6.46 -16.18 8.33
C SER A 13 5.17 -15.41 8.04
N TYR A 14 4.01 -15.95 8.44
CA TYR A 14 2.67 -15.42 8.19
C TYR A 14 1.94 -14.97 9.45
N ASP A 15 2.47 -15.20 10.66
CA ASP A 15 1.87 -14.75 11.94
C ASP A 15 1.51 -13.26 11.91
N TYR A 16 2.31 -12.44 11.21
CA TYR A 16 2.01 -11.03 11.00
C TYR A 16 0.71 -10.81 10.22
N VAL A 17 0.51 -11.55 9.13
CA VAL A 17 -0.67 -11.44 8.25
C VAL A 17 -1.92 -11.96 8.96
N ASP A 18 -1.79 -13.02 9.75
CA ASP A 18 -2.90 -13.62 10.50
C ASP A 18 -3.48 -12.68 11.55
N GLY A 19 -2.68 -11.73 12.06
CA GLY A 19 -3.13 -10.71 13.01
C GLY A 19 -3.79 -9.48 12.37
N LEU A 20 -3.78 -9.33 11.04
CA LEU A 20 -4.28 -8.13 10.37
C LEU A 20 -5.81 -8.16 10.23
N ILE A 21 -6.43 -7.01 10.48
CA ILE A 21 -7.82 -6.79 10.03
C ILE A 21 -7.85 -6.62 8.51
N ALA A 22 -9.03 -6.79 7.91
CA ALA A 22 -9.21 -6.71 6.45
C ALA A 22 -8.67 -5.40 5.84
N SER A 23 -8.81 -4.27 6.54
CA SER A 23 -8.29 -2.98 6.10
C SER A 23 -6.75 -2.93 6.07
N ASP A 24 -6.10 -3.47 7.09
CA ASP A 24 -4.63 -3.52 7.16
C ASP A 24 -4.06 -4.47 6.11
N LEU A 25 -4.73 -5.61 5.91
CA LEU A 25 -4.41 -6.55 4.84
C LEU A 25 -4.52 -5.87 3.47
N ALA A 26 -5.62 -5.18 3.19
CA ALA A 26 -5.80 -4.48 1.92
C ALA A 26 -4.70 -3.41 1.72
N TRP A 27 -4.35 -2.69 2.78
CA TRP A 27 -3.31 -1.66 2.74
C TRP A 27 -1.90 -2.23 2.50
N GLU A 28 -1.53 -3.34 3.16
CA GLU A 28 -0.21 -3.95 3.00
C GLU A 28 0.08 -4.39 1.56
N TRP A 29 -0.94 -4.87 0.84
CA TRP A 29 -0.78 -5.24 -0.57
C TRP A 29 -0.84 -4.03 -1.48
N LEU A 30 -1.70 -3.06 -1.19
CA LEU A 30 -1.79 -1.83 -1.97
C LEU A 30 -0.47 -1.06 -1.96
N ARG A 31 0.14 -0.85 -0.79
CA ARG A 31 1.39 -0.09 -0.67
C ARG A 31 2.59 -0.76 -1.34
N ARG A 32 2.52 -2.07 -1.61
CA ARG A 32 3.52 -2.86 -2.36
C ARG A 32 3.26 -2.86 -3.86
N ASN A 33 2.10 -2.37 -4.32
CA ASN A 33 1.78 -2.25 -5.74
C ASN A 33 2.63 -1.16 -6.39
N THR A 34 3.42 -1.51 -7.41
CA THR A 34 4.33 -0.57 -8.09
C THR A 34 3.59 0.60 -8.74
N ASN A 35 2.37 0.39 -9.24
CA ASN A 35 1.57 1.47 -9.83
C ASN A 35 1.10 2.44 -8.74
N TYR A 36 0.71 1.92 -7.57
CA TYR A 36 0.33 2.76 -6.42
C TYR A 36 1.52 3.60 -5.96
N GLN A 37 2.69 2.98 -5.82
CA GLN A 37 3.93 3.68 -5.46
C GLN A 37 4.25 4.80 -6.44
N HIS A 38 4.14 4.55 -7.75
CA HIS A 38 4.39 5.57 -8.76
C HIS A 38 3.39 6.74 -8.70
N ASP A 39 2.10 6.45 -8.53
CA ASP A 39 1.07 7.47 -8.36
C ASP A 39 1.31 8.31 -7.10
N TYR A 40 1.66 7.65 -5.98
CA TYR A 40 2.00 8.31 -4.73
C TYR A 40 3.22 9.24 -4.89
N PHE A 41 4.33 8.77 -5.45
CA PHE A 41 5.53 9.59 -5.69
C PHE A 41 5.25 10.77 -6.65
N ARG A 42 4.34 10.60 -7.62
CA ARG A 42 3.92 11.69 -8.51
C ARG A 42 3.17 12.78 -7.76
N SER A 43 2.36 12.41 -6.76
CA SER A 43 1.64 13.35 -5.90
C SER A 43 2.58 14.13 -4.97
N GLU A 44 3.55 13.47 -4.34
CA GLU A 44 4.52 14.14 -3.45
C GLU A 44 5.41 15.16 -4.19
N ARG A 45 5.70 14.93 -5.47
CA ARG A 45 6.51 15.85 -6.29
C ARG A 45 5.78 17.14 -6.70
N ARG A 46 4.48 17.27 -6.45
CA ARG A 46 3.67 18.46 -6.81
C ARG A 46 2.85 18.97 -5.60
N PRO A 47 3.51 19.51 -4.56
CA PRO A 47 2.84 19.92 -3.33
C PRO A 47 1.73 20.96 -3.54
N THR A 48 1.87 21.86 -4.52
CA THR A 48 0.86 22.88 -4.85
C THR A 48 -0.43 22.32 -5.47
N GLN A 49 -0.39 21.11 -6.04
CA GLN A 49 -1.57 20.39 -6.57
C GLN A 49 -1.92 19.16 -5.71
N SER A 50 -1.28 19.03 -4.53
CA SER A 50 -1.32 17.80 -3.74
C SER A 50 -2.73 17.43 -3.30
N LYS A 51 -3.62 18.38 -2.97
CA LYS A 51 -4.98 18.04 -2.53
C LYS A 51 -5.80 17.35 -3.64
N ASP A 52 -5.74 17.87 -4.87
CA ASP A 52 -6.46 17.28 -6.00
C ASP A 52 -5.84 15.95 -6.43
N LEU A 53 -4.50 15.86 -6.44
CA LEU A 53 -3.79 14.61 -6.73
C LEU A 53 -4.02 13.54 -5.65
N THR A 54 -4.04 13.91 -4.38
CA THR A 54 -4.35 12.99 -3.28
C THR A 54 -5.79 12.49 -3.42
N ARG A 55 -6.74 13.34 -3.81
CA ARG A 55 -8.12 12.92 -4.08
C ARG A 55 -8.21 11.95 -5.26
N GLU A 56 -7.55 12.25 -6.38
CA GLU A 56 -7.50 11.34 -7.55
C GLU A 56 -6.89 9.99 -7.19
N VAL A 57 -5.80 9.98 -6.40
CA VAL A 57 -5.18 8.73 -5.92
C VAL A 57 -6.13 7.98 -5.00
N CYS A 58 -6.85 8.68 -4.12
CA CYS A 58 -7.85 8.05 -3.25
C CYS A 58 -9.00 7.43 -4.03
N GLU A 59 -9.58 8.14 -5.01
CA GLU A 59 -10.65 7.63 -5.86
C GLU A 59 -10.20 6.44 -6.72
N ARG A 60 -8.99 6.52 -7.30
CA ARG A 60 -8.43 5.45 -8.14
C ARG A 60 -8.18 4.15 -7.37
N TRP A 61 -7.74 4.26 -6.11
CA TRP A 61 -7.34 3.13 -5.29
C TRP A 61 -8.35 2.76 -4.19
N GLY A 62 -9.48 3.46 -4.12
CA GLY A 62 -10.52 3.23 -3.12
C GLY A 62 -10.11 3.57 -1.68
N LEU A 63 -9.14 4.47 -1.51
CA LEU A 63 -8.65 4.87 -0.19
C LEU A 63 -9.54 5.94 0.43
N ARG A 64 -9.71 5.84 1.75
CA ARG A 64 -10.42 6.83 2.54
C ARG A 64 -9.62 7.10 3.80
N PHE A 65 -9.02 8.28 3.88
CA PHE A 65 -8.36 8.73 5.10
C PHE A 65 -9.38 9.47 5.98
N PRO A 66 -9.30 9.36 7.31
CA PRO A 66 -10.08 10.20 8.21
C PRO A 66 -9.70 11.68 8.02
N ASP A 67 -10.69 12.56 8.14
CA ASP A 67 -10.53 14.03 8.13
C ASP A 67 -9.79 14.53 9.39
#